data_AF-A0A526TB59-F1
#
_entry.id   AF-A0A526TB59-F1
#
_cell.length_a   1.000
_cell.length_b   1.000
_cell.length_c   1.000
_cell.angle_alpha   90.00
_cell.angle_beta   90.00
_cell.angle_gamma   90.00
#
_symmetry.space_group_name_H-M   'P 1'
#
loop_
_entity.id
_entity.type
_entity.pdbx_description
1 polymer ?
#
loop_
_entity_poly.entity_id
_entity_poly.type
_entity_poly.pdbx_seq_one_letter_code
_entity_poly.pdbx_strand_id
1 'polypeptide(L)'
;PPEACLINFYTPDAKMGLHQDRDETDLSAPVVSVSLGDDCLFRVGQTTRDGATKSFRLQSGDVVVLGGEGRLCFHGVDRIYPST
;
A
#
# COMPACT_ATOMS: atom_id res chain seq x y z
N PRO A 1 -20.09 -2.13 -2.80
CA PRO A 1 -19.19 -2.26 -3.97
C PRO A 1 -18.11 -1.17 -3.89
N PRO A 2 -16.96 -1.26 -4.58
CA PRO A 2 -16.01 -0.16 -4.61
C PRO A 2 -16.61 1.07 -5.32
N GLU A 3 -16.39 2.25 -4.76
CA GLU A 3 -16.94 3.53 -5.26
C GLU A 3 -15.85 4.49 -5.76
N ALA A 4 -14.59 4.22 -5.43
CA ALA A 4 -13.44 5.02 -5.82
C ALA A 4 -12.25 4.13 -6.23
N CYS A 5 -11.41 4.63 -7.12
CA CYS A 5 -10.15 4.02 -7.51
C CYS A 5 -9.10 5.12 -7.70
N LEU A 6 -8.00 5.03 -6.95
CA LEU A 6 -6.82 5.88 -7.11
C LEU A 6 -5.75 5.13 -7.90
N ILE A 7 -5.22 5.75 -8.95
CA ILE A 7 -4.10 5.22 -9.72
C ILE A 7 -2.83 5.98 -9.33
N ASN A 8 -1.87 5.25 -8.76
CA ASN A 8 -0.55 5.78 -8.44
C ASN A 8 0.45 5.36 -9.52
N PHE A 9 1.13 6.33 -10.13
CA PHE A 9 2.21 6.07 -11.09
C PHE A 9 3.57 6.35 -10.45
N TYR A 10 4.42 5.34 -10.39
CA TYR A 10 5.75 5.42 -9.76
C TYR A 10 6.85 5.39 -10.82
N THR A 11 7.69 6.42 -10.84
CA THR A 11 8.98 6.38 -11.55
C THR A 11 10.02 5.59 -10.75
N PRO A 12 11.18 5.22 -11.33
CA PRO A 12 12.23 4.47 -10.62
C PRO A 12 12.65 5.04 -9.25
N ASP A 13 12.68 6.36 -9.11
CA ASP A 13 13.08 7.04 -7.86
C ASP A 13 11.89 7.45 -6.97
N ALA A 14 10.66 7.13 -7.37
CA ALA A 14 9.46 7.50 -6.62
C ALA A 14 9.34 6.65 -5.35
N LYS A 15 8.75 7.26 -4.32
CA LYS A 15 8.45 6.64 -3.04
C LYS A 15 7.19 7.23 -2.43
N MET A 16 6.51 6.43 -1.62
CA MET A 16 5.37 6.87 -0.82
C MET A 16 5.65 6.50 0.63
N GLY A 17 5.83 7.51 1.49
CA GLY A 17 6.12 7.30 2.90
C GLY A 17 4.96 6.61 3.64
N LEU A 18 5.23 6.18 4.87
CA LEU A 18 4.18 5.60 5.72
C LEU A 18 3.03 6.59 5.92
N HIS A 19 1.84 6.17 5.50
CA HIS A 19 0.58 6.88 5.64
C HIS A 19 -0.55 5.87 5.93
N GLN A 20 -1.75 6.38 6.17
CA GLN A 20 -2.96 5.59 6.34
C GLN A 20 -4.01 6.12 5.37
N ASP A 21 -4.76 5.23 4.74
CA ASP A 21 -5.97 5.58 4.02
C ASP A 21 -7.09 5.76 5.03
N ARG A 22 -7.46 7.00 5.33
CA ARG A 22 -8.45 7.33 6.37
C ARG A 22 -9.43 8.44 5.94
N ASP A 23 -9.44 8.77 4.66
CA ASP A 23 -10.29 9.84 4.14
C ASP A 23 -11.70 9.33 3.80
N GLU A 24 -11.91 8.00 3.79
CA GLU A 24 -13.22 7.39 3.57
C GLU A 24 -14.14 7.50 4.80
N THR A 25 -15.44 7.67 4.55
CA THR A 25 -16.45 7.72 5.63
C THR A 25 -16.65 6.36 6.29
N ASP A 26 -16.66 5.27 5.52
CA ASP A 26 -16.77 3.90 6.04
C ASP A 26 -15.38 3.23 6.11
N LEU A 27 -14.80 3.25 7.31
CA LEU A 27 -13.50 2.62 7.58
C LEU A 27 -13.59 1.10 7.82
N SER A 28 -14.77 0.47 7.65
CA SER A 28 -14.89 -0.99 7.65
C SER A 28 -14.69 -1.60 6.26
N ALA A 29 -14.91 -0.82 5.20
CA ALA A 29 -14.68 -1.23 3.82
C ALA A 29 -13.17 -1.42 3.57
N PRO A 30 -12.73 -2.54 2.96
CA PRO A 30 -11.31 -2.79 2.71
C PRO A 30 -10.75 -1.91 1.59
N VAL A 31 -9.44 -1.66 1.62
CA VAL A 31 -8.69 -1.13 0.46
C VAL A 31 -8.06 -2.31 -0.28
N VAL A 32 -8.29 -2.37 -1.60
CA VAL A 32 -7.68 -3.36 -2.49
C VAL A 32 -6.65 -2.63 -3.35
N SER A 33 -5.38 -2.93 -3.14
CA SER A 33 -4.25 -2.37 -3.88
C SER A 33 -3.69 -3.41 -4.84
N VAL A 34 -3.58 -3.06 -6.12
CA VAL A 34 -3.07 -3.95 -7.18
C VAL A 34 -1.75 -3.37 -7.70
N SER A 35 -0.71 -4.19 -7.74
CA SER A 35 0.60 -3.81 -8.27
C SER A 35 0.73 -4.25 -9.73
N LEU A 36 1.25 -3.38 -10.59
CA LEU A 36 1.44 -3.63 -12.03
C LEU A 36 2.76 -3.02 -12.50
N GLY A 37 3.52 -3.76 -13.30
CA GLY A 37 4.83 -3.34 -13.81
C GLY A 37 5.98 -3.72 -12.86
N ASP A 38 7.01 -2.87 -12.81
CA ASP A 38 8.21 -3.10 -11.99
C ASP A 38 7.86 -3.41 -10.54
N ASP A 39 8.56 -4.38 -9.95
CA ASP A 39 8.38 -4.77 -8.55
C ASP A 39 8.63 -3.59 -7.60
N CYS A 40 8.00 -3.60 -6.42
CA CYS A 40 8.27 -2.62 -5.37
C CYS A 40 8.50 -3.23 -3.99
N LEU A 41 9.23 -2.51 -3.14
CA LEU A 41 9.34 -2.82 -1.72
C LEU A 41 8.20 -2.12 -0.99
N PHE A 42 7.16 -2.90 -0.68
CA PHE A 42 6.02 -2.42 0.08
C PHE A 42 6.26 -2.62 1.57
N ARG A 43 5.96 -1.59 2.37
CA ARG A 43 6.12 -1.59 3.82
C ARG A 43 4.75 -1.51 4.48
N VAL A 44 4.53 -2.36 5.49
CA VAL A 44 3.35 -2.34 6.35
C VAL A 44 3.78 -2.23 7.81
N GLY A 45 3.18 -1.29 8.53
CA GLY A 45 3.36 -1.03 9.96
C GLY A 45 2.20 -1.54 10.81
N GLN A 46 2.09 -0.98 12.02
CA GLN A 46 0.94 -1.16 12.90
C GLN A 46 -0.09 -0.04 12.66
N THR A 47 -1.16 -0.02 13.46
CA THR A 47 -2.14 1.08 13.47
C THR A 47 -1.62 2.35 14.16
N THR A 48 -0.48 2.26 14.84
CA THR A 48 0.25 3.39 15.43
C THR A 48 1.49 3.72 14.60
N ARG A 49 1.81 5.02 14.50
CA ARG A 49 2.86 5.52 13.59
C ARG A 49 4.26 5.01 13.93
N ASP A 50 4.55 4.87 15.21
CA ASP A 50 5.87 4.42 15.70
C ASP A 50 5.93 2.89 15.91
N GLY A 51 4.92 2.17 15.45
CA GLY A 51 4.87 0.72 15.55
C GLY A 51 5.90 0.02 14.66
N ALA A 52 6.19 -1.25 14.98
CA ALA A 52 7.08 -2.08 14.17
C ALA A 52 6.57 -2.21 12.73
N THR A 53 7.50 -2.26 11.78
CA THR A 53 7.19 -2.41 10.35
C THR A 53 7.78 -3.70 9.79
N LYS A 54 7.13 -4.21 8.75
CA LYS A 54 7.61 -5.30 7.92
C LYS A 54 7.58 -4.84 6.48
N SER A 55 8.55 -5.29 5.68
CA SER A 55 8.59 -5.01 4.25
C SER A 55 8.62 -6.31 3.48
N PHE A 56 7.98 -6.32 2.32
CA PHE A 56 7.97 -7.43 1.39
C PHE A 56 7.89 -6.90 -0.04
N ARG A 57 8.35 -7.71 -0.99
CA ARG A 57 8.35 -7.35 -2.40
C ARG A 57 6.98 -7.67 -2.99
N LEU A 58 6.41 -6.72 -3.71
CA LEU A 58 5.24 -6.92 -4.55
C LEU A 58 5.69 -6.94 -6.00
N GLN A 59 5.14 -7.89 -6.75
CA GLN A 59 5.41 -8.07 -8.17
C GLN A 59 4.20 -7.69 -9.02
N SER A 60 4.39 -7.55 -10.33
CA SER A 60 3.27 -7.31 -11.25
C SER A 60 2.21 -8.41 -11.12
N GLY A 61 0.98 -8.00 -10.82
CA GLY A 61 -0.17 -8.87 -10.60
C GLY A 61 -0.47 -9.17 -9.13
N ASP A 62 0.42 -8.84 -8.20
CA ASP A 62 0.16 -9.01 -6.77
C ASP A 62 -0.94 -8.07 -6.28
N VAL A 63 -1.74 -8.57 -5.33
CA VAL A 63 -2.85 -7.84 -4.71
C VAL A 63 -2.67 -7.82 -3.20
N VAL A 64 -2.70 -6.63 -2.61
CA VAL A 64 -2.75 -6.42 -1.16
C VAL A 64 -4.15 -5.97 -0.78
N VAL A 65 -4.73 -6.61 0.23
CA VAL A 65 -6.00 -6.20 0.83
C VAL A 65 -5.75 -5.71 2.25
N LEU A 66 -6.03 -4.43 2.50
CA LEU A 66 -6.02 -3.83 3.83
C LEU A 66 -7.47 -3.79 4.33
N GLY A 67 -7.83 -4.75 5.18
CA GLY A 67 -9.18 -4.90 5.72
C GLY A 67 -9.18 -5.34 7.17
N GLY A 68 -10.35 -5.30 7.80
CA GLY A 68 -10.51 -5.66 9.22
C GLY A 68 -9.55 -4.88 10.12
N GLU A 69 -8.87 -5.57 11.04
CA GLU A 69 -7.89 -4.95 11.95
C GLU A 69 -6.72 -4.27 11.20
N GLY A 70 -6.40 -4.73 9.99
CA GLY A 70 -5.34 -4.19 9.15
C GLY A 70 -5.74 -2.96 8.32
N ARG A 71 -7.03 -2.59 8.29
CA ARG A 71 -7.56 -1.52 7.43
C ARG A 71 -6.90 -0.16 7.68
N LEU A 72 -6.46 0.07 8.91
CA LEU A 72 -5.80 1.30 9.34
C LEU A 72 -4.33 1.07 9.68
N CYS A 73 -3.68 0.02 9.15
CA CYS A 73 -2.24 -0.10 9.29
C CYS A 73 -1.53 0.97 8.45
N PHE A 74 -0.50 1.60 9.02
CA PHE A 74 0.39 2.45 8.25
C PHE A 74 1.05 1.63 7.15
N HIS A 75 1.14 2.17 5.94
CA HIS A 75 1.78 1.47 4.82
C HIS A 75 2.35 2.46 3.80
N GLY A 76 3.16 1.95 2.88
CA GLY A 76 3.81 2.77 1.86
C GLY A 76 4.73 1.97 0.94
N VAL A 77 5.32 2.67 -0.01
CA VAL A 77 6.25 2.12 -1.01
C VAL A 77 7.62 2.75 -0.77
N ASP A 78 8.59 1.96 -0.34
CA ASP A 78 9.93 2.44 0.00
C ASP A 78 10.83 2.57 -1.23
N ARG A 79 10.64 1.68 -2.22
CA ARG A 79 11.55 1.52 -3.35
C ARG A 79 10.85 0.85 -4.53
N ILE A 80 11.14 1.29 -5.74
CA ILE A 80 10.86 0.58 -6.99
C ILE A 80 12.12 -0.18 -7.44
N TYR A 81 11.96 -1.37 -8.01
CA TYR A 81 13.04 -2.17 -8.59
C TYR A 81 12.94 -2.11 -10.12
N PRO A 82 13.71 -1.26 -10.81
CA PRO A 82 13.51 -1.02 -12.23
C PRO A 82 13.80 -2.26 -13.09
N SER A 83 13.04 -2.42 -14.17
CA SER A 83 13.19 -3.51 -15.16
C SER A 83 12.99 -4.91 -14.58
N THR A 84 11.94 -5.09 -13.77
CA THR A 84 11.56 -6.40 -13.19
C THR A 84 10.16 -6.85 -13.62
#